data_AF-A0A7C6W5T6-F1
#
_entry.id   AF-A0A7C6W5T6-F1
#
_cell.length_a   1.000
_cell.length_b   1.000
_cell.length_c   1.000
_cell.angle_alpha   90.00
_cell.angle_beta   90.00
_cell.angle_gamma   90.00
#
_symmetry.space_group_name_H-M   'P 1'
#
loop_
_entity.id
_entity.type
_entity.pdbx_description
1 polymer ?
#
loop_
_entity_poly.entity_id
_entity_poly.type
_entity_poly.pdbx_seq_one_letter_code
_entity_poly.pdbx_strand_id
1 'polypeptide(L)'
;MKKNFLLTILFFLAIVANAQTIQSNNYRTIGHIRSDGTIQNSSYKTVGYIRNGKIQDSSYRTIGYIRNGTIQDSSYRTVGYVKDNGTVQDSSYRTLGYIKDNGTVQNSSYSTLGYARGVNKEWAAVVFFFFKFE
;
A
#
# COMPACT_ATOMS: atom_id res chain seq x y z
N MET A 1 43.07 -13.86 -16.77
CA MET A 1 42.33 -13.86 -15.48
C MET A 1 41.25 -12.77 -15.44
N LYS A 2 40.35 -12.69 -16.44
CA LYS A 2 39.28 -11.66 -16.52
C LYS A 2 37.85 -12.23 -16.62
N LYS A 3 37.71 -13.56 -16.77
CA LYS A 3 36.39 -14.22 -16.93
C LYS A 3 35.62 -14.35 -15.61
N ASN A 4 36.30 -14.32 -14.48
CA ASN A 4 35.67 -14.53 -13.16
C ASN A 4 35.07 -13.22 -12.58
N PHE A 5 35.40 -12.07 -13.17
CA PHE A 5 34.87 -10.76 -12.74
C PHE A 5 33.48 -10.48 -13.34
N LEU A 6 33.18 -11.02 -14.52
CA LEU A 6 31.85 -10.91 -15.14
C LEU A 6 30.79 -11.71 -14.38
N LEU A 7 31.18 -12.86 -13.79
CA LEU A 7 30.25 -13.73 -13.07
C LEU A 7 29.84 -13.15 -11.71
N THR A 8 30.71 -12.36 -11.08
CA THR A 8 30.43 -11.68 -9.80
C THR A 8 29.51 -10.46 -9.98
N ILE A 9 29.59 -9.78 -11.14
CA ILE A 9 28.71 -8.65 -11.48
C ILE A 9 27.28 -9.12 -11.78
N LEU A 10 27.09 -10.29 -12.40
CA LEU A 10 25.75 -10.82 -12.67
C LEU A 10 24.97 -11.21 -11.40
N PHE A 11 25.68 -11.55 -10.31
CA PHE A 11 25.04 -11.91 -9.04
C PHE A 11 24.61 -10.69 -8.21
N PHE A 12 25.13 -9.50 -8.52
CA PHE A 12 24.79 -8.24 -7.83
C PHE A 12 23.58 -7.51 -8.44
N LEU A 13 23.06 -7.99 -9.58
CA LEU A 13 21.95 -7.33 -10.29
C LEU A 13 20.56 -7.89 -9.97
N ALA A 14 20.44 -8.79 -8.99
CA ALA A 14 19.14 -9.14 -8.44
C ALA A 14 18.81 -8.16 -7.32
N ILE A 15 18.42 -6.92 -7.67
CA ILE A 15 17.65 -6.09 -6.75
C ILE A 15 16.35 -6.86 -6.52
N VAL A 16 16.31 -7.67 -5.45
CA VAL A 16 15.09 -8.31 -4.99
C VAL A 16 14.17 -7.17 -4.57
N ALA A 17 13.32 -6.73 -5.48
CA ALA A 17 12.28 -5.76 -5.18
C ALA A 17 11.34 -6.44 -4.17
N ASN A 18 11.57 -6.16 -2.89
CA ASN A 18 10.78 -6.68 -1.78
C ASN A 18 9.34 -6.20 -1.94
N ALA A 19 8.49 -7.07 -2.46
CA ALA A 19 7.05 -6.85 -2.56
C ALA A 19 6.39 -7.38 -1.29
N GLN A 20 5.56 -6.55 -0.67
CA GLN A 20 4.80 -6.88 0.52
C GLN A 20 3.42 -7.38 0.10
N THR A 21 3.03 -8.55 0.61
CA THR A 21 1.77 -9.20 0.21
C THR A 21 0.58 -8.62 0.99
N ILE A 22 -0.47 -8.29 0.26
CA ILE A 22 -1.79 -7.93 0.80
C ILE A 22 -2.71 -9.15 0.71
N GLN A 23 -3.31 -9.53 1.83
CA GLN A 23 -4.21 -10.68 1.91
C GLN A 23 -5.59 -10.26 2.41
N SER A 24 -6.62 -11.00 2.00
CA SER A 24 -7.95 -10.93 2.62
C SER A 24 -7.97 -11.59 4.00
N ASN A 25 -9.09 -11.46 4.70
CA ASN A 25 -9.32 -12.11 6.01
C ASN A 25 -9.19 -13.65 5.98
N ASN A 26 -9.43 -14.28 4.81
CA ASN A 26 -9.25 -15.71 4.58
C ASN A 26 -7.84 -16.05 4.05
N TYR A 27 -6.86 -15.17 4.25
CA TYR A 27 -5.46 -15.33 3.84
C TYR A 27 -5.22 -15.49 2.33
N ARG A 28 -6.23 -15.23 1.49
CA ARG A 28 -6.04 -15.20 0.03
C ARG A 28 -5.30 -13.93 -0.36
N THR A 29 -4.26 -14.07 -1.18
CA THR A 29 -3.56 -12.92 -1.76
C THR A 29 -4.52 -12.12 -2.64
N ILE A 30 -4.66 -10.83 -2.35
CA ILE A 30 -5.45 -9.88 -3.15
C ILE A 30 -4.57 -8.89 -3.91
N GLY A 31 -3.31 -8.73 -3.49
CA GLY A 31 -2.36 -7.88 -4.20
C GLY A 31 -1.00 -7.83 -3.52
N HIS A 32 -0.15 -6.98 -4.07
CA HIS A 32 1.19 -6.71 -3.56
C HIS A 32 1.47 -5.22 -3.60
N ILE A 33 2.24 -4.72 -2.64
CA ILE A 33 2.78 -3.36 -2.67
C ILE A 33 4.29 -3.46 -2.59
N ARG A 34 4.97 -2.94 -3.61
CA ARG A 34 6.44 -2.92 -3.68
C ARG A 34 6.99 -1.76 -2.86
N SER A 35 8.25 -1.88 -2.43
CA SER A 35 8.94 -0.81 -1.70
C SER A 35 9.04 0.51 -2.49
N ASP A 36 8.99 0.46 -3.82
CA ASP A 36 8.95 1.64 -4.71
C ASP A 36 7.54 2.25 -4.88
N GLY A 37 6.56 1.74 -4.13
CA GLY A 37 5.17 2.18 -4.14
C GLY A 37 4.34 1.61 -5.28
N THR A 38 4.86 0.69 -6.10
CA THR A 38 4.06 0.01 -7.13
C THR A 38 3.02 -0.90 -6.48
N ILE A 39 1.74 -0.72 -6.82
CA ILE A 39 0.63 -1.56 -6.37
C ILE A 39 0.27 -2.54 -7.48
N GLN A 40 0.25 -3.82 -7.15
CA GLN A 40 -0.11 -4.90 -8.05
C GLN A 40 -1.31 -5.68 -7.52
N ASN A 41 -2.12 -6.23 -8.41
CA ASN A 41 -3.14 -7.20 -8.05
C ASN A 41 -2.54 -8.60 -7.78
N SER A 42 -3.37 -9.58 -7.44
CA SER A 42 -2.94 -10.95 -7.14
C SER A 42 -2.29 -11.69 -8.33
N SER A 43 -2.48 -11.20 -9.55
CA SER A 43 -1.83 -11.71 -10.77
C SER A 43 -0.57 -10.91 -11.15
N TYR A 44 -0.05 -10.08 -10.24
CA TYR A 44 1.12 -9.22 -10.45
C TYR A 44 0.96 -8.14 -11.53
N LYS A 45 -0.26 -7.89 -12.03
CA LYS A 45 -0.52 -6.76 -12.92
C LYS A 45 -0.50 -5.48 -12.08
N THR A 46 0.22 -4.46 -12.57
CA THR A 46 0.24 -3.14 -11.95
C THR A 46 -1.12 -2.46 -12.09
N VAL A 47 -1.70 -2.03 -10.96
CA VAL A 47 -3.02 -1.39 -10.88
C VAL A 47 -2.94 0.04 -10.34
N GLY A 48 -1.81 0.45 -9.78
CA GLY A 48 -1.59 1.81 -9.33
C GLY A 48 -0.22 2.03 -8.70
N TYR A 49 -0.01 3.24 -8.19
CA TYR A 49 1.23 3.66 -7.57
C TYR A 49 0.99 4.58 -6.38
N ILE A 50 1.85 4.50 -5.36
CA ILE A 50 1.99 5.51 -4.31
C ILE A 50 3.42 6.04 -4.34
N ARG A 51 3.62 7.26 -4.83
CA ARG A 51 4.98 7.83 -5.03
C ARG A 51 5.02 9.28 -4.60
N ASN A 52 5.97 9.62 -3.72
CA ASN A 52 6.17 11.00 -3.22
C ASN A 52 4.86 11.64 -2.74
N GLY A 53 4.05 10.88 -1.99
CA GLY A 53 2.75 11.33 -1.47
C GLY A 53 1.63 11.42 -2.52
N LYS A 54 1.84 11.04 -3.78
CA LYS A 54 0.77 10.92 -4.78
C LYS A 54 0.23 9.49 -4.84
N ILE A 55 -1.08 9.36 -4.95
CA ILE A 55 -1.77 8.11 -5.27
C ILE A 55 -2.17 8.19 -6.74
N GLN A 56 -1.76 7.22 -7.54
CA GLN A 56 -1.97 7.20 -8.99
C GLN A 56 -2.61 5.89 -9.44
N ASP A 57 -3.42 5.95 -10.49
CA ASP A 57 -3.90 4.76 -11.19
C ASP A 57 -2.81 4.13 -12.08
N SER A 58 -3.13 3.01 -12.73
CA SER A 58 -2.21 2.29 -13.63
C SER A 58 -1.75 3.11 -14.85
N SER A 59 -2.48 4.18 -15.20
CA SER A 59 -2.15 5.13 -16.28
C SER A 59 -1.41 6.36 -15.77
N TYR A 60 -0.91 6.33 -14.52
CA TYR A 60 -0.18 7.43 -13.85
C TYR A 60 -1.00 8.69 -13.59
N ARG A 61 -2.32 8.66 -13.75
CA ARG A 61 -3.16 9.80 -13.39
C ARG A 61 -3.26 9.89 -11.88
N THR A 62 -3.03 11.07 -11.32
CA THR A 62 -3.16 11.29 -9.87
C THR A 62 -4.63 11.27 -9.47
N ILE A 63 -4.97 10.34 -8.58
CA ILE A 63 -6.33 10.15 -8.05
C ILE A 63 -6.45 10.59 -6.59
N GLY A 64 -5.32 10.83 -5.92
CA GLY A 64 -5.31 11.32 -4.55
C GLY A 64 -3.91 11.63 -4.04
N TYR A 65 -3.86 12.04 -2.76
CA TYR A 65 -2.63 12.42 -2.08
C TYR A 65 -2.59 11.88 -0.65
N ILE A 66 -1.39 11.64 -0.14
CA ILE A 66 -1.07 11.33 1.25
C ILE A 66 -0.19 12.47 1.79
N ARG A 67 -0.60 13.09 2.89
CA ARG A 67 0.12 14.20 3.55
C ARG A 67 0.04 14.07 5.06
N ASN A 68 1.10 13.59 5.70
CA ASN A 68 1.22 13.47 7.17
C ASN A 68 -0.03 12.84 7.80
N GLY A 69 -0.40 11.63 7.37
CA GLY A 69 -1.61 10.94 7.81
C GLY A 69 -2.92 11.42 7.17
N THR A 70 -2.97 12.56 6.50
CA THR A 70 -4.17 13.02 5.77
C THR A 70 -4.24 12.40 4.38
N ILE A 71 -5.38 11.82 4.03
CA ILE A 71 -5.67 11.27 2.71
C ILE A 71 -6.62 12.22 1.98
N GLN A 72 -6.27 12.60 0.75
CA GLN A 72 -7.05 13.52 -0.08
C GLN A 72 -7.40 12.91 -1.44
N ASP A 73 -8.50 13.35 -2.05
CA ASP A 73 -8.82 13.06 -3.44
C ASP A 73 -7.99 13.92 -4.42
N SER A 74 -8.21 13.73 -5.73
CA SER A 74 -7.51 14.46 -6.79
C SER A 74 -7.78 15.97 -6.79
N SER A 75 -8.87 16.41 -6.16
CA SER A 75 -9.25 17.82 -5.98
C SER A 75 -8.77 18.39 -4.63
N TYR A 76 -7.86 17.68 -3.94
CA TYR A 76 -7.31 18.05 -2.63
C TYR A 76 -8.33 18.12 -1.49
N ARG A 77 -9.53 17.55 -1.66
CA ARG A 77 -10.47 17.44 -0.56
C ARG A 77 -10.06 16.26 0.32
N THR A 78 -10.09 16.46 1.63
CA THR A 78 -9.83 15.39 2.60
C THR A 78 -10.90 14.32 2.52
N VAL A 79 -10.47 13.06 2.36
CA VAL A 79 -11.35 11.87 2.40
C VAL A 79 -11.19 11.08 3.70
N GLY A 80 -10.06 11.26 4.40
CA GLY A 80 -9.86 10.66 5.71
C GLY A 80 -8.48 10.88 6.30
N TYR A 81 -8.26 10.24 7.44
CA TYR A 81 -7.06 10.37 8.25
C TYR A 81 -6.55 9.00 8.69
N VAL A 82 -5.24 8.87 8.79
CA VAL A 82 -4.51 7.72 9.32
C VAL A 82 -3.62 8.24 10.46
N LYS A 83 -3.91 7.79 11.67
CA LYS A 83 -3.12 8.16 12.86
C LYS A 83 -1.92 7.21 13.02
N ASP A 84 -0.88 7.67 13.71
CA ASP A 84 0.32 6.87 14.00
C ASP A 84 0.00 5.58 14.75
N ASN A 85 -1.00 5.62 15.64
CA ASN A 85 -1.50 4.45 16.37
C ASN A 85 -2.28 3.45 15.49
N GLY A 86 -2.43 3.73 14.19
CA GLY A 86 -3.14 2.87 13.23
C GLY A 86 -4.64 3.10 13.14
N THR A 87 -5.23 4.05 13.88
CA THR A 87 -6.64 4.41 13.71
C THR A 87 -6.86 5.08 12.35
N VAL A 88 -7.82 4.57 11.58
CA VAL A 88 -8.25 5.13 10.29
C VAL A 88 -9.63 5.77 10.45
N GLN A 89 -9.78 7.03 10.01
CA GLN A 89 -11.02 7.81 10.13
C GLN A 89 -11.44 8.39 8.79
N ASP A 90 -12.74 8.63 8.61
CA ASP A 90 -13.26 9.42 7.49
C ASP A 90 -13.02 10.93 7.69
N SER A 91 -13.40 11.75 6.70
CA SER A 91 -13.25 13.21 6.74
C SER A 91 -14.03 13.88 7.88
N SER A 92 -15.03 13.20 8.45
CA SER A 92 -15.84 13.65 9.59
C SER A 92 -15.33 13.09 10.92
N TYR A 93 -14.12 12.53 10.94
CA TYR A 93 -13.47 11.93 12.12
C TYR A 93 -14.17 10.70 12.69
N ARG A 94 -15.08 10.07 11.95
CA ARG A 94 -15.65 8.77 12.37
C ARG A 94 -14.66 7.66 12.04
N THR A 95 -14.44 6.76 12.99
CA THR A 95 -13.53 5.63 12.81
C THR A 95 -14.06 4.65 11.76
N LEU A 96 -13.25 4.37 10.75
CA LEU A 96 -13.49 3.35 9.72
C LEU A 96 -12.87 2.00 10.10
N GLY A 97 -11.73 2.04 10.79
CA GLY A 97 -11.01 0.83 11.15
C GLY A 97 -9.65 1.07 11.79
N TYR A 98 -8.87 -0.01 11.88
CA TYR A 98 -7.58 -0.04 12.54
C TYR A 98 -6.56 -0.84 11.73
N ILE A 99 -5.33 -0.37 11.69
CA ILE A 99 -4.19 -1.05 11.08
C ILE A 99 -3.14 -1.29 12.18
N LYS A 100 -3.02 -2.54 12.62
CA LYS A 100 -2.11 -2.93 13.69
C LYS A 100 -0.66 -3.00 13.19
N ASP A 101 0.30 -2.90 14.10
CA ASP A 101 1.73 -2.95 13.78
C ASP A 101 2.14 -4.29 13.15
N ASN A 102 1.44 -5.38 13.49
CA ASN A 102 1.64 -6.68 12.86
C ASN A 102 1.02 -6.80 11.45
N GLY A 103 0.45 -5.71 10.90
CA GLY A 103 -0.19 -5.65 9.60
C GLY A 103 -1.64 -6.13 9.57
N THR A 104 -2.26 -6.48 10.70
CA THR A 104 -3.70 -6.85 10.72
C THR A 104 -4.55 -5.61 10.47
N VAL A 105 -5.46 -5.68 9.49
CA VAL A 105 -6.41 -4.61 9.16
C VAL A 105 -7.81 -5.02 9.63
N GLN A 106 -8.46 -4.17 10.42
CA GLN A 106 -9.79 -4.40 10.99
C GLN A 106 -10.73 -3.25 10.66
N ASN A 107 -12.03 -3.52 10.59
CA ASN A 107 -13.06 -2.49 10.53
C ASN A 107 -13.31 -1.84 11.91
N SER A 108 -14.21 -0.86 11.98
CA SER A 108 -14.59 -0.16 13.21
C SER A 108 -15.18 -1.07 14.29
N SER A 109 -15.73 -2.23 13.90
CA SER A 109 -16.27 -3.27 14.79
C SER A 109 -15.24 -4.35 15.12
N TYR A 110 -13.95 -4.12 14.85
CA TYR A 110 -12.83 -5.04 15.11
C TYR A 110 -12.87 -6.37 14.34
N SER A 111 -13.74 -6.52 13.33
CA SER A 111 -13.68 -7.66 12.42
C SER A 111 -12.50 -7.50 11.45
N THR A 112 -11.74 -8.56 11.24
CA THR A 112 -10.59 -8.56 10.33
C THR A 112 -11.06 -8.42 8.88
N LEU A 113 -10.53 -7.42 8.17
CA LEU A 113 -10.70 -7.21 6.73
C LEU A 113 -9.60 -7.92 5.93
N GLY A 114 -8.38 -7.95 6.47
CA GLY A 114 -7.23 -8.55 5.81
C GLY A 114 -5.91 -8.28 6.51
N TYR A 115 -4.82 -8.49 5.78
CA TYR A 115 -3.46 -8.38 6.29
C TYR A 115 -2.55 -7.65 5.29
N ALA A 116 -1.78 -6.70 5.79
CA ALA A 116 -0.81 -5.89 5.06
C ALA A 116 0.53 -5.89 5.82
N ARG A 117 1.18 -7.06 5.93
CA ARG A 117 2.37 -7.22 6.79
C ARG A 117 3.57 -6.49 6.21
N GLY A 118 4.21 -5.67 7.05
CA GLY A 118 5.36 -4.83 6.67
C GLY A 118 4.98 -3.59 5.88
N VAL A 119 3.71 -3.42 5.48
CA VAL A 119 3.24 -2.29 4.69
C VAL A 119 3.07 -1.06 5.57
N ASN A 120 3.45 0.11 5.05
CA ASN A 120 3.17 1.38 5.71
C ASN A 120 1.66 1.53 5.96
N LYS A 121 1.27 2.02 7.15
CA LYS A 121 -0.14 2.16 7.56
C LYS A 121 -0.95 3.03 6.61
N GLU A 122 -0.40 4.12 6.10
CA GLU A 122 -1.08 5.00 5.14
C GLU A 122 -1.34 4.27 3.82
N TRP A 123 -0.38 3.45 3.36
CA TRP A 123 -0.51 2.68 2.11
C TRP A 123 -1.53 1.56 2.24
N ALA A 124 -1.52 0.85 3.37
CA ALA A 124 -2.56 -0.12 3.70
C ALA A 124 -3.93 0.58 3.79
N ALA A 125 -4.00 1.79 4.36
CA ALA A 125 -5.25 2.53 4.43
C ALA A 125 -5.79 2.92 3.05
N VAL A 126 -4.91 3.34 2.14
CA VAL A 126 -5.26 3.64 0.75
C VAL A 126 -5.93 2.44 0.07
N VAL A 127 -5.37 1.24 0.23
CA VAL A 127 -5.90 0.02 -0.42
C VAL A 127 -7.16 -0.53 0.26
N PHE A 128 -7.26 -0.48 1.59
CA PHE A 128 -8.39 -1.07 2.31
C PHE A 128 -9.59 -0.15 2.49
N PHE A 129 -9.39 1.17 2.60
CA PHE A 129 -10.44 2.10 3.03
C PHE A 129 -10.78 3.19 2.02
N PHE A 130 -9.80 3.70 1.26
CA PHE A 130 -10.00 4.96 0.52
C PHE A 130 -10.06 4.83 -1.00
N PHE A 131 -9.29 3.92 -1.59
CA PHE A 131 -9.17 3.81 -3.05
C PHE A 131 -9.34 2.37 -3.52
N LYS A 132 -10.08 2.22 -4.62
CA LYS A 132 -10.15 0.97 -5.38
C LYS A 132 -9.27 1.10 -6.61
N PHE A 133 -8.48 0.08 -6.87
CA PHE A 133 -7.64 -0.03 -8.07
C PHE A 133 -8.23 -1.11 -8.98
N GLU A 134 -8.24 -0.85 -10.28
CA GLU A 134 -8.76 -1.74 -11.34
C GLU A 134 -7.63 -2.48 -12.08
#